data_AF-A0A8S2YF74-F1
#
_entry.id   AF-A0A8S2YF74-F1
#
_cell.length_a   1.000
_cell.length_b   1.000
_cell.length_c   1.000
_cell.angle_alpha   90.00
_cell.angle_beta   90.00
_cell.angle_gamma   90.00
#
_symmetry.space_group_name_H-M   'P 1'
#
loop_
_entity.id
_entity.type
_entity.pdbx_description
1 polymer ?
#
loop_
_entity_poly.entity_id
_entity_poly.type
_entity_poly.pdbx_seq_one_letter_code
_entity_poly.pdbx_strand_id
1 'polypeptide(L)' 'SAAGASEAVFDYLDRKPQMVIGNGLQPDEFQGEIEFQQVSLSYPARPNEIALDNVSFKIEPGQICAFVGPSGS' A
#
# COMPACT_ATOMS: atom_id res chain seq x y z
N SER A 1 -22.28 -3.80 30.23
CA SER A 1 -21.31 -3.29 31.23
C SER A 1 -20.58 -2.10 30.65
N ALA A 2 -20.62 -0.93 31.32
CA ALA A 2 -19.97 0.29 30.83
C ALA A 2 -18.43 0.16 30.75
N ALA A 3 -17.82 -0.60 31.67
CA ALA A 3 -16.38 -0.81 31.72
C ALA A 3 -15.78 -1.45 30.45
N GLY A 4 -16.39 -2.53 29.93
CA GLY A 4 -15.90 -3.19 28.70
C GLY A 4 -16.10 -2.35 27.42
N ALA A 5 -17.10 -1.46 27.41
CA ALA A 5 -17.26 -0.51 26.31
C ALA A 5 -16.20 0.60 26.36
N SER A 6 -15.78 1.01 27.57
CA SER A 6 -14.69 1.96 27.75
C SER A 6 -13.34 1.35 27.35
N GLU A 7 -13.08 0.07 27.67
CA GLU A 7 -11.84 -0.63 27.33
C GLU A 7 -11.57 -0.66 25.81
N ALA A 8 -12.56 -1.04 25.00
CA ALA A 8 -12.42 -1.05 23.54
C ALA A 8 -12.15 0.34 22.94
N VAL A 9 -12.68 1.41 23.56
CA VAL A 9 -12.41 2.79 23.13
C VAL A 9 -10.96 3.17 23.45
N PHE A 10 -10.47 2.86 24.65
CA PHE A 10 -9.09 3.13 25.03
C PHE A 10 -8.09 2.31 24.20
N ASP A 11 -8.36 1.03 23.94
CA ASP A 11 -7.55 0.18 23.06
C ASP A 11 -7.43 0.76 21.63
N TYR A 12 -8.53 1.31 21.11
CA TYR A 12 -8.53 1.93 19.79
C TYR A 12 -7.73 3.24 19.77
N LEU A 13 -7.82 4.05 20.82
CA LEU A 13 -7.08 5.31 20.96
C LEU A 13 -5.57 5.07 21.09
N ASP A 14 -5.17 4.02 21.79
CA ASP A 14 -3.75 3.65 22.00
C ASP A 14 -3.15 2.90 20.80
N ARG A 15 -3.96 2.56 19.79
CA ARG A 15 -3.49 1.85 18.60
C ARG A 15 -2.46 2.69 17.84
N LYS A 16 -1.26 2.13 17.71
CA LYS A 16 -0.23 2.70 16.83
C LYS A 16 -0.51 2.33 15.37
N PRO A 17 -0.47 3.29 14.43
CA PRO A 17 -0.63 2.98 13.01
C PRO A 17 0.56 2.17 12.51
N GLN A 18 0.30 1.17 11.67
CA GLN A 18 1.35 0.34 11.06
C GLN A 18 2.13 1.09 9.97
N MET A 19 1.52 2.14 9.40
CA MET A 19 2.14 3.05 8.45
C MET A 19 1.99 4.47 8.98
N VAL A 20 3.12 5.15 9.15
CA VAL A 20 3.15 6.54 9.61
C VAL A 20 3.29 7.43 8.38
N ILE A 21 2.38 8.39 8.21
CA ILE A 21 2.58 9.45 7.22
C ILE A 21 3.63 10.40 7.81
N GLY A 22 4.87 10.24 7.39
CA GLY A 22 5.98 11.12 7.78
C GLY A 22 6.05 12.38 6.93
N ASN A 23 7.08 13.19 7.15
CA ASN A 23 7.32 14.45 6.40
C ASN A 23 7.80 14.23 4.95
N GLY A 24 7.94 12.97 4.52
CA GLY A 24 8.33 12.59 3.15
C GLY A 24 9.64 13.25 2.68
N LEU A 25 9.92 13.09 1.39
CA LEU A 25 10.87 13.92 0.67
C LEU A 25 10.06 14.81 -0.29
N GLN A 26 10.41 16.08 -0.38
CA GLN A 26 9.88 17.00 -1.38
C GLN A 26 11.03 17.40 -2.31
N PRO A 27 11.25 16.68 -3.42
CA PRO A 27 12.31 17.01 -4.35
C PRO A 27 11.99 18.29 -5.12
N ASP A 28 13.01 19.10 -5.40
CA ASP A 28 12.87 20.33 -6.22
C ASP A 28 12.43 20.02 -7.66
N GLU A 29 12.87 18.86 -8.17
CA GLU A 29 12.50 18.33 -9.48
C GLU A 29 12.00 16.89 -9.36
N PHE A 30 10.92 16.58 -10.08
CA PHE A 30 10.36 15.23 -10.16
C PHE A 30 10.21 14.84 -11.63
N GLN A 31 11.00 13.87 -12.09
CA GLN A 31 11.03 13.45 -13.50
C GLN A 31 9.83 12.56 -13.88
N GLY A 32 9.17 11.93 -12.91
CA GLY A 32 7.99 11.09 -13.17
C GLY A 32 8.28 9.70 -13.73
N GLU A 33 9.52 9.23 -13.64
CA GLU A 33 9.85 7.83 -13.89
C GLU A 33 9.30 6.94 -12.76
N ILE A 34 8.66 5.83 -13.12
CA ILE A 34 8.10 4.86 -12.16
C ILE A 34 8.62 3.47 -12.50
N GLU A 35 9.15 2.76 -11.52
CA GLU A 35 9.66 1.40 -11.69
C GLU A 35 9.14 0.47 -10.59
N PHE A 36 8.67 -0.70 -11.01
CA PHE A 36 8.38 -1.84 -10.16
C PHE A 36 9.51 -2.86 -10.37
N GLN A 37 10.14 -3.30 -9.29
CA GLN A 37 11.22 -4.28 -9.31
C GLN A 37 10.84 -5.49 -8.45
N GLN A 38 10.53 -6.62 -9.08
CA GLN A 38 10.24 -7.90 -8.44
C GLN A 38 9.20 -7.80 -7.32
N VAL A 39 8.13 -7.04 -7.57
CA VAL A 39 7.12 -6.74 -6.55
C VAL A 39 6.17 -7.92 -6.39
N SER A 40 6.07 -8.45 -5.17
CA SER A 40 5.03 -9.39 -4.75
C SER A 40 4.17 -8.78 -3.63
N LEU A 41 2.86 -9.00 -3.68
CA LEU A 41 1.90 -8.41 -2.74
C LEU A 41 0.82 -9.42 -2.35
N SER A 42 0.54 -9.51 -1.05
CA SER A 42 -0.66 -10.16 -0.50
C SER A 42 -1.36 -9.19 0.44
N TYR A 43 -2.68 -9.12 0.36
CA TYR A 43 -3.45 -8.26 1.26
C TYR A 43 -3.45 -8.84 2.68
N PRO A 44 -3.33 -8.02 3.75
CA PRO A 44 -3.32 -8.51 5.14
C PRO A 44 -4.56 -9.32 5.52
N ALA A 45 -5.71 -9.02 4.92
CA ALA A 45 -6.95 -9.77 5.12
C ALA A 45 -6.94 -11.17 4.50
N ARG A 46 -6.06 -11.42 3.52
CA ARG A 46 -5.89 -12.69 2.80
C ARG A 46 -4.40 -12.98 2.58
N PRO A 47 -3.63 -13.26 3.65
CA PRO A 47 -2.17 -13.32 3.58
C PRO A 47 -1.63 -14.48 2.74
N ASN A 48 -2.45 -15.51 2.49
CA ASN A 48 -2.08 -16.68 1.70
C ASN A 48 -2.49 -16.54 0.21
N GLU A 49 -3.20 -15.47 -0.17
CA GLU A 49 -3.55 -15.19 -1.55
C GLU A 49 -2.58 -14.13 -2.10
N ILE A 50 -1.81 -14.51 -3.12
CA ILE A 50 -0.87 -13.60 -3.80
C ILE A 50 -1.65 -12.80 -4.84
N ALA A 51 -1.71 -11.48 -4.65
CA ALA A 51 -2.37 -10.54 -5.57
C ALA A 51 -1.41 -10.04 -6.66
N LEU A 52 -0.13 -9.85 -6.34
CA LEU A 52 0.93 -9.60 -7.33
C LEU A 52 2.05 -10.60 -7.09
N ASP A 53 2.54 -11.25 -8.13
CA ASP A 53 3.65 -12.21 -8.02
C ASP A 53 4.82 -11.79 -8.93
N ASN A 54 5.91 -11.36 -8.31
CA ASN A 54 7.19 -11.03 -8.95
C ASN A 54 7.06 -10.08 -10.16
N VAL A 55 6.21 -9.06 -10.04
CA VAL A 55 5.91 -8.12 -11.13
C VAL A 55 7.03 -7.10 -11.27
N SER A 56 7.54 -6.95 -12.50
CA SER A 56 8.57 -5.95 -12.84
C SER A 56 8.19 -5.20 -14.11
N PHE A 57 8.19 -3.87 -14.06
CA PHE A 57 7.99 -3.01 -15.22
C PHE A 57 8.49 -1.59 -14.95
N LYS A 58 8.73 -0.83 -16.01
CA LYS A 58 9.14 0.56 -15.97
C LYS A 58 8.19 1.41 -16.80
N ILE A 59 7.82 2.58 -16.30
CA ILE A 59 7.03 3.60 -16.97
C ILE A 59 7.90 4.84 -17.11
N GLU A 60 8.17 5.22 -18.35
CA GLU A 60 8.98 6.40 -18.67
C GLU A 60 8.19 7.71 -18.45
N PRO A 61 8.88 8.84 -18.21
CA PRO A 61 8.23 10.15 -18.12
C PRO A 61 7.30 10.45 -19.30
N GLY A 62 6.04 10.77 -18.98
CA GLY A 62 5.01 11.10 -19.99
C GLY A 62 4.41 9.90 -20.72
N GLN A 63 4.84 8.67 -20.40
CA GLN A 63 4.26 7.46 -20.97
C GLN A 63 2.89 7.15 -20.35
N ILE A 64 1.94 6.74 -21.20
CA ILE A 64 0.66 6.19 -20.76
C ILE A 64 0.81 4.67 -20.66
N CYS A 65 0.55 4.13 -19.46
CA CYS A 65 0.50 2.69 -19.20
C CYS A 65 -0.94 2.29 -18.88
N ALA A 66 -1.40 1.17 -19.44
CA ALA A 66 -2.71 0.59 -19.15
C ALA A 66 -2.52 -0.83 -18.61
N PHE A 67 -3.12 -1.10 -17.45
CA PHE A 67 -3.15 -2.42 -16.85
C PHE A 67 -4.46 -3.12 -17.23
N VAL A 68 -4.35 -4.29 -17.85
CA VAL A 68 -5.49 -5.09 -18.29
C VAL A 68 -5.39 -6.47 -17.67
N GLY A 69 -6.53 -7.00 -17.23
CA GLY A 69 -6.60 -8.32 -16.62
C GLY A 69 -8.04 -8.76 -16.38
N PRO A 70 -8.28 -10.06 -16.20
CA PRO A 70 -9.57 -10.57 -15.75
C PRO A 70 -9.89 -10.04 -14.35
N SER A 71 -11.17 -9.95 -14.00
CA SER A 71 -11.58 -9.54 -12.66
C SER A 71 -10.93 -10.43 -11.58
N GLY A 72 -10.09 -9.81 -10.72
CA GLY A 72 -9.39 -10.49 -9.63
C GLY A 72 -7.92 -10.82 -9.90
N SER A 73 -7.35 -10.41 -11.05
CA SER A 73 -5.90 -10.38 -11.30
C SER A 73 -5.21 -9.21 -10.63
#